data_AF-A0A4Q9DFL3-F1
#
_entry.id   AF-A0A4Q9DFL3-F1
#
_cell.length_a   1.000
_cell.length_b   1.000
_cell.length_c   1.000
_cell.angle_alpha   90.00
_cell.angle_beta   90.00
_cell.angle_gamma   90.00
#
_symmetry.space_group_name_H-M   'P 1'
#
loop_
_entity.id
_entity.type
_entity.pdbx_description
1 polymer ?
#
loop_
_entity_poly.entity_id
_entity_poly.type
_entity_poly.pdbx_seq_one_letter_code
_entity_poly.pdbx_strand_id
1 'polypeptide(L)' 'MNCNNQTTYYIFYDELTVMMVTDVDEMCEYLADEAILYGYAYNEDMARTLMAECMSRISVG' A
#
# COMPACT_ATOMS: atom_id res chain seq x y z
N MET A 1 -6.36 16.05 18.90
CA MET A 1 -6.77 15.45 17.61
C MET A 1 -7.24 14.04 17.93
N ASN A 2 -8.53 13.77 17.74
CA ASN A 2 -9.11 12.46 17.98
C ASN A 2 -8.92 11.67 16.66
N CYS A 3 -7.74 11.10 16.48
CA CYS A 3 -7.49 10.23 15.33
C CYS A 3 -8.21 8.92 15.63
N ASN A 4 -9.25 8.60 14.86
CA ASN A 4 -9.92 7.31 14.93
C ASN A 4 -8.86 6.21 14.95
N ASN A 5 -8.97 5.25 15.87
CA ASN A 5 -8.16 4.02 15.97
C ASN A 5 -8.42 3.08 14.76
N GLN A 6 -8.37 3.60 13.55
CA GLN A 6 -8.63 2.86 12.34
C GLN A 6 -7.31 2.70 11.61
N THR A 7 -6.80 1.46 11.60
CA THR A 7 -5.60 1.09 10.87
C THR A 7 -5.79 1.43 9.39
N THR A 8 -4.87 2.21 8.84
CA THR A 8 -4.83 2.50 7.40
C THR A 8 -3.77 1.60 6.78
N TYR A 9 -4.13 0.90 5.72
CA TYR A 9 -3.25 0.04 4.95
C TYR A 9 -2.89 0.77 3.67
N TYR A 10 -1.61 1.04 3.46
CA TYR A 10 -1.08 1.69 2.26
C TYR A 10 -0.46 0.63 1.36
N ILE A 11 -0.83 0.65 0.07
CA ILE A 11 -0.38 -0.33 -0.92
C ILE A 11 0.61 0.39 -1.83
N PHE A 12 1.85 -0.07 -1.79
CA PHE A 12 2.95 0.41 -2.61
C PHE A 12 3.31 -0.62 -3.67
N TYR A 13 3.87 -0.15 -4.77
CA TYR A 13 4.50 -1.02 -5.75
C TYR A 13 5.74 -0.39 -6.36
N ASP A 14 6.63 -1.28 -6.79
CA ASP A 14 7.77 -0.97 -7.65
C ASP A 14 7.68 -1.82 -8.94
N GLU A 15 8.77 -1.92 -9.70
CA GLU A 15 8.81 -2.67 -10.95
C GLU A 15 8.49 -4.17 -10.81
N LEU A 16 8.70 -4.77 -9.64
CA LEU A 16 8.65 -6.22 -9.45
C LEU A 16 7.86 -6.66 -8.20
N THR A 17 7.54 -5.73 -7.30
CA THR A 17 6.96 -6.05 -6.00
C THR A 17 5.77 -5.16 -5.68
N VAL A 18 4.85 -5.71 -4.87
CA VAL A 18 3.78 -4.96 -4.21
C VAL A 18 3.93 -5.18 -2.72
N MET A 19 3.85 -4.10 -1.96
CA MET A 19 4.03 -4.08 -0.51
C MET A 19 2.83 -3.40 0.14
N MET A 20 2.54 -3.80 1.38
CA MET A 20 1.46 -3.25 2.18
C MET A 20 2.00 -2.86 3.55
N VAL A 21 1.84 -1.60 3.91
CA VAL A 21 2.33 -1.03 5.17
C VAL A 21 1.20 -0.37 5.94
N THR A 22 1.33 -0.32 7.25
CA THR A 22 0.34 0.35 8.13
C THR A 22 0.96 1.43 9.01
N ASP A 23 2.30 1.43 9.10
CA ASP A 23 3.07 2.47 9.78
C ASP A 23 3.32 3.64 8.83
N VAL A 24 3.14 4.86 9.35
CA VAL A 24 3.34 6.09 8.58
C VAL A 24 4.82 6.36 8.33
N ASP A 25 5.70 5.99 9.27
CA ASP A 25 7.14 6.16 9.10
C ASP A 25 7.65 5.23 7.98
N GLU A 26 7.19 3.97 7.98
CA GLU A 26 7.49 2.99 6.93
C GLU A 26 6.93 3.44 5.57
N MET A 27 5.70 3.99 5.53
CA MET A 27 5.12 4.60 4.33
C MET A 27 6.01 5.73 3.77
N CYS A 28 6.59 6.56 4.64
CA CYS A 28 7.47 7.65 4.22
C CYS A 28 8.80 7.13 3.66
N GLU A 29 9.35 6.07 4.25
CA GLU A 29 10.57 5.42 3.75
C GLU A 29 10.36 4.87 2.33
N TYR A 30 9.24 4.18 2.08
CA TYR A 30 8.91 3.68 0.74
C TYR A 30 8.74 4.80 -0.29
N LEU A 31 8.09 5.91 0.09
CA LEU A 31 7.98 7.08 -0.79
C LEU A 31 9.33 7.73 -1.09
N ALA A 32 10.25 7.71 -0.14
CA ALA A 32 11.61 8.23 -0.33
C ALA A 32 12.46 7.32 -1.22
N ASP A 33 12.19 6.01 -1.21
CA ASP A 33 12.85 4.99 -2.05
C ASP A 33 12.17 4.81 -3.42
N GLU A 34 11.50 5.86 -3.91
CA GLU A 34 10.84 5.92 -5.24
C GLU A 34 9.70 4.90 -5.45
N ALA A 35 9.21 4.22 -4.41
CA ALA A 35 8.04 3.37 -4.52
C ALA A 35 6.77 4.19 -4.81
N ILE A 36 5.89 3.63 -5.64
CA ILE A 36 4.66 4.32 -6.07
C ILE A 36 3.50 3.87 -5.18
N LEU A 37 2.81 4.82 -4.58
CA LEU A 37 1.56 4.54 -3.85
C LEU A 37 0.46 4.17 -4.85
N TYR A 38 0.03 2.91 -4.85
CA TYR A 38 -1.11 2.44 -5.62
C TYR A 38 -2.44 2.93 -5.03
N GLY A 39 -2.56 2.86 -3.69
CA GLY A 39 -3.79 3.23 -3.00
C GLY A 39 -3.74 2.93 -1.51
N TYR A 40 -4.86 3.13 -0.82
CA TYR A 40 -5.00 2.84 0.60
C TYR A 40 -6.39 2.28 0.94
N ALA A 41 -6.50 1.58 2.06
CA ALA A 41 -7.76 1.07 2.59
C ALA A 41 -7.79 1.13 4.13
N TYR A 42 -8.99 1.16 4.70
CA TYR A 42 -9.20 1.11 6.16
C TYR A 42 -9.63 -0.27 6.67
N ASN A 43 -9.63 -1.27 5.77
CA ASN A 43 -9.94 -2.67 6.05
C ASN A 43 -8.89 -3.53 5.33
N GLU A 44 -8.35 -4.51 6.04
CA GLU A 44 -7.37 -5.48 5.52
C GLU A 44 -7.92 -6.26 4.32
N ASP A 45 -9.20 -6.65 4.31
CA ASP A 45 -9.78 -7.40 3.18
C ASP A 45 -9.76 -6.57 1.88
N MET A 46 -10.06 -5.28 1.99
CA MET A 46 -9.98 -4.36 0.86
C MET A 46 -8.53 -4.10 0.45
N ALA A 47 -7.61 -3.99 1.43
CA ALA A 47 -6.20 -3.81 1.16
C ALA A 47 -5.61 -5.02 0.40
N ARG A 48 -5.97 -6.25 0.80
CA ARG A 48 -5.59 -7.48 0.10
C ARG A 48 -6.17 -7.54 -1.31
N THR A 49 -7.40 -7.06 -1.50
CA THR A 49 -8.01 -6.95 -2.84
C THR A 49 -7.23 -5.98 -3.73
N LEU A 50 -6.91 -4.78 -3.21
CA LEU A 50 -6.09 -3.79 -3.93
C LEU A 50 -4.70 -4.32 -4.27
N MET A 51 -4.08 -5.08 -3.36
CA MET A 51 -2.77 -5.70 -3.57
C MET A 51 -2.83 -6.73 -4.71
N ALA A 52 -3.86 -7.59 -4.74
CA ALA A 52 -4.04 -8.56 -5.82
C ALA A 52 -4.31 -7.89 -7.17
N GLU A 53 -5.13 -6.84 -7.19
CA GLU A 53 -5.35 -6.03 -8.39
C GLU A 53 -4.06 -5.38 -8.88
N CYS A 54 -3.26 -4.80 -7.98
CA CYS A 54 -1.97 -4.19 -8.30
C CYS A 54 -1.00 -5.22 -8.89
N MET A 55 -0.84 -6.37 -8.24
CA MET A 55 -0.01 -7.48 -8.73
C MET A 55 -0.40 -7.96 -10.13
N SER A 56 -1.71 -8.03 -10.42
CA SER A 56 -2.22 -8.41 -11.74
C SER A 56 -1.86 -7.40 -12.84
N ARG A 57 -1.59 -6.14 -12.49
CA ARG A 57 -1.17 -5.11 -13.45
C ARG A 57 0.32 -5.14 -13.72
N ILE A 58 1.13 -5.44 -12.70
CA ILE A 58 2.60 -5.54 -12.81
C ILE A 58 3.00 -6.79 -13.58
N SER A 59 2.33 -7.93 -13.34
CA SER A 59 2.66 -9.21 -14.01
C SER A 59 2.30 -9.27 -15.51
N VAL A 60 1.61 -8.27 -16.04
CA VAL A 60 1.17 -8.22 -17.44
C VAL A 60 1.96 -7.15 -18.23
N GLY A 61 3.00 -6.56 -17.62
CA GLY A 61 3.95 -5.63 -18.24
C GLY A 61 5.14 -6.32 -18.90
#